data_AF-A0A8T4TYV8-F1
#
_entry.id   AF-A0A8T4TYV8-F1
#
_cell.length_a   1.000
_cell.length_b   1.000
_cell.length_c   1.000
_cell.angle_alpha   90.00
_cell.angle_beta   90.00
_cell.angle_gamma   90.00
#
_symmetry.space_group_name_H-M   'P 1'
#
loop_
_entity.id
_entity.type
_entity.pdbx_description
1 polymer ?
#
loop_
_entity_poly.entity_id
_entity_poly.type
_entity_poly.pdbx_seq_one_letter_code
_entity_poly.pdbx_strand_id
1 'polypeptide(L)'
;MADEIKAEYEKLRKKHNSLPDYNKLNDEFEIANIDYPNFLLREIRHKMCDKIVDFAKIFEELITAESFVNMHELKAFVSDDKKKIFDLFRELMKINRGSLLLRLNEDDKANAKFIGDALLRWMQLKKEIYPVLEKLESAWDSDIDIKQKLTYFG
;
A
#
# COMPACT_ATOMS: atom_id res chain seq x y z
N MET A 1 22.74 -13.16 -1.90
CA MET A 1 21.27 -13.09 -1.70
C MET A 1 20.65 -12.06 -2.62
N ALA A 2 20.84 -10.74 -2.42
CA ALA A 2 20.25 -9.72 -3.30
C ALA A 2 20.60 -9.91 -4.80
N ASP A 3 21.87 -10.21 -5.11
CA ASP A 3 22.31 -10.46 -6.49
C ASP A 3 21.66 -11.71 -7.12
N GLU A 4 21.34 -12.71 -6.30
CA GLU A 4 20.70 -13.95 -6.74
C GLU A 4 19.22 -13.70 -7.06
N ILE A 5 18.51 -12.97 -6.21
CA ILE A 5 17.13 -12.53 -6.46
C ILE A 5 17.04 -11.72 -7.74
N LYS A 6 17.96 -10.76 -7.92
CA LYS A 6 18.02 -9.95 -9.14
C LYS A 6 18.27 -10.80 -10.39
N ALA A 7 19.22 -11.73 -10.32
CA ALA A 7 19.54 -12.61 -11.45
C ALA A 7 18.34 -13.50 -11.82
N GLU A 8 17.64 -14.08 -10.85
CA GLU A 8 16.47 -14.91 -11.11
C GLU A 8 15.29 -14.09 -11.65
N TYR A 9 15.06 -12.90 -11.10
CA TYR A 9 14.05 -11.98 -11.60
C TYR A 9 14.27 -11.64 -13.07
N GLU A 10 15.50 -11.34 -13.49
CA GLU A 10 15.80 -11.01 -14.88
C GLU A 10 15.59 -12.21 -15.84
N LYS A 11 15.77 -13.46 -15.36
CA LYS A 11 15.38 -14.64 -16.15
C LYS A 11 13.87 -14.71 -16.33
N LEU A 12 13.09 -14.46 -15.27
CA LEU A 12 11.62 -14.46 -15.32
C LEU A 12 11.11 -13.32 -16.19
N ARG A 13 11.70 -12.14 -16.10
CA ARG A 13 11.36 -10.97 -16.93
C ARG A 13 11.53 -11.22 -18.42
N LYS A 14 12.58 -11.95 -18.82
CA LYS A 14 12.75 -12.40 -20.22
C LYS A 14 11.66 -13.36 -20.69
N LYS A 15 11.07 -14.15 -19.78
CA LYS A 15 9.95 -15.07 -20.07
C LYS A 15 8.59 -14.35 -20.06
N HIS A 16 8.47 -13.27 -19.28
CA HIS A 16 7.22 -12.56 -19.04
C HIS A 16 7.38 -11.06 -19.28
N ASN A 17 6.96 -10.59 -20.45
CA ASN A 17 7.08 -9.18 -20.86
C ASN A 17 6.30 -8.18 -19.99
N SER A 18 5.36 -8.64 -19.15
CA SER A 18 4.60 -7.79 -18.23
C SER A 18 5.38 -7.38 -16.98
N LEU A 19 6.51 -8.05 -16.69
CA LEU A 19 7.30 -7.74 -15.50
C LEU A 19 8.01 -6.38 -15.65
N PRO A 20 7.92 -5.53 -14.62
CA PRO A 20 8.57 -4.22 -14.65
C PRO A 20 10.09 -4.31 -14.56
N ASP A 21 10.74 -3.14 -14.53
CA ASP A 21 12.16 -3.06 -14.23
C ASP A 21 12.44 -3.47 -12.77
N TYR A 22 13.50 -4.26 -12.55
CA TYR A 22 13.86 -4.74 -11.22
C TYR A 22 14.09 -3.61 -10.24
N ASN A 23 14.84 -2.57 -10.63
CA ASN A 23 15.20 -1.50 -9.71
C ASN A 23 13.94 -0.71 -9.31
N LYS A 24 13.06 -0.40 -10.26
CA LYS A 24 11.77 0.27 -9.95
C LYS A 24 10.93 -0.52 -8.95
N LEU A 25 10.87 -1.85 -9.12
CA LEU A 25 10.10 -2.70 -8.24
C LEU A 25 10.76 -2.83 -6.86
N ASN A 26 12.09 -2.88 -6.81
CA ASN A 26 12.87 -2.94 -5.59
C ASN A 26 12.83 -1.63 -4.79
N ASP A 27 12.91 -0.47 -5.45
CA ASP A 27 12.87 0.82 -4.79
C ASP A 27 11.51 1.05 -4.10
N GLU A 28 10.44 0.47 -4.66
CA GLU A 28 9.10 0.61 -4.09
C GLU A 28 8.74 -0.49 -3.08
N PHE A 29 9.23 -1.72 -3.23
CA PHE A 29 8.77 -2.87 -2.44
C PHE A 29 9.90 -3.71 -1.82
N GLU A 30 11.15 -3.28 -1.95
CA GLU A 30 12.32 -3.88 -1.31
C GLU A 30 12.49 -5.37 -1.62
N ILE A 31 12.19 -5.79 -2.86
CA ILE A 31 12.19 -7.20 -3.26
C ILE A 31 13.57 -7.87 -3.15
N ALA A 32 14.66 -7.11 -3.02
CA ALA A 32 15.99 -7.62 -2.69
C ALA A 32 16.04 -8.32 -1.32
N ASN A 33 15.10 -8.01 -0.42
CA ASN A 33 14.96 -8.61 0.91
C ASN A 33 14.12 -9.90 0.88
N ILE A 34 14.01 -10.58 -0.27
CA ILE A 34 13.41 -11.91 -0.37
C ILE A 34 14.51 -12.95 -0.10
N ASP A 35 14.24 -13.87 0.82
CA ASP A 35 15.26 -14.82 1.31
C ASP A 35 15.65 -15.86 0.25
N TYR A 36 14.69 -16.34 -0.54
CA TYR A 36 14.90 -17.42 -1.50
C TYR A 36 14.23 -17.14 -2.86
N PRO A 37 14.87 -17.53 -3.97
CA PRO A 37 14.30 -17.32 -5.32
C PRO A 37 13.15 -18.29 -5.65
N ASN A 38 12.88 -19.28 -4.79
CA ASN A 38 11.79 -20.23 -4.99
C ASN A 38 10.45 -19.51 -5.05
N PHE A 39 9.70 -19.74 -6.12
CA PHE A 39 8.40 -19.10 -6.36
C PHE A 39 8.47 -17.56 -6.32
N LEU A 40 9.56 -16.97 -6.82
CA LEU A 40 9.88 -15.54 -6.70
C LEU A 40 8.72 -14.59 -7.06
N LEU A 41 7.94 -14.88 -8.11
CA LEU A 41 6.81 -14.01 -8.48
C LEU A 41 5.70 -13.99 -7.41
N ARG A 42 5.49 -15.10 -6.72
CA ARG A 42 4.52 -15.19 -5.62
C ARG A 42 4.99 -14.37 -4.42
N GLU A 43 6.28 -14.49 -4.09
CA GLU A 43 6.89 -13.73 -2.99
C GLU A 43 6.90 -12.23 -3.26
N ILE A 44 7.22 -11.81 -4.49
CA ILE A 44 7.10 -10.41 -4.91
C ILE A 44 5.66 -9.92 -4.76
N ARG A 45 4.69 -10.68 -5.27
CA ARG A 45 3.26 -10.33 -5.14
C ARG A 45 2.85 -10.18 -3.68
N HIS A 46 3.28 -11.10 -2.80
CA HIS A 46 2.99 -11.03 -1.36
C HIS A 46 3.57 -9.75 -0.75
N LYS A 47 4.87 -9.49 -0.97
CA LYS A 47 5.55 -8.31 -0.44
C LYS A 47 4.92 -7.00 -0.92
N MET A 48 4.47 -6.95 -2.18
CA MET A 48 3.70 -5.80 -2.69
C MET A 48 2.39 -5.62 -1.93
N CYS A 49 1.66 -6.71 -1.70
CA CYS A 49 0.37 -6.67 -1.02
C CYS A 49 0.48 -6.34 0.46
N ASP A 50 1.54 -6.78 1.15
CA ASP A 50 1.77 -6.43 2.56
C ASP A 50 1.85 -4.92 2.71
N LYS A 51 2.70 -4.27 1.90
CA LYS A 51 2.82 -2.81 1.88
C LYS A 51 1.49 -2.13 1.56
N ILE A 52 0.78 -2.59 0.52
CA ILE A 52 -0.52 -2.03 0.13
C ILE A 52 -1.56 -2.15 1.25
N VAL A 53 -1.59 -3.28 1.95
CA VAL A 53 -2.51 -3.52 3.05
C VAL A 53 -2.21 -2.62 4.23
N ASP A 54 -0.94 -2.32 4.52
CA ASP A 54 -0.60 -1.41 5.60
C ASP A 54 -1.13 0.01 5.35
N PHE A 55 -1.04 0.51 4.11
CA PHE A 55 -1.72 1.78 3.76
C PHE A 55 -3.24 1.67 3.78
N ALA A 56 -3.81 0.53 3.39
CA ALA A 56 -5.25 0.33 3.42
C ALA A 56 -5.81 0.38 4.85
N LYS A 57 -5.09 -0.19 5.83
CA LYS A 57 -5.45 -0.14 7.26
C LYS A 57 -5.55 1.29 7.78
N ILE A 58 -4.60 2.16 7.44
CA ILE A 58 -4.64 3.59 7.82
C ILE A 58 -5.96 4.22 7.36
N PHE A 59 -6.36 3.98 6.11
CA PHE A 59 -7.60 4.55 5.59
C PHE A 59 -8.86 3.90 6.19
N GLU A 60 -8.85 2.58 6.42
CA GLU A 60 -9.92 1.88 7.13
C GLU A 60 -10.14 2.49 8.51
N GLU A 61 -9.05 2.66 9.27
CA GLU A 61 -9.03 3.24 10.61
C GLU A 61 -9.53 4.70 10.63
N LEU A 62 -9.22 5.49 9.61
CA LEU A 62 -9.77 6.85 9.44
C LEU A 62 -11.26 6.86 9.09
N ILE A 63 -11.72 5.89 8.29
CA ILE A 63 -13.13 5.75 7.92
C ILE A 63 -13.96 5.35 9.13
N THR A 64 -13.48 4.40 9.93
CA THR A 64 -14.20 3.91 11.12
C THR A 64 -14.10 4.89 12.30
N ALA A 65 -12.99 5.63 12.39
CA ALA A 65 -12.72 6.63 13.42
C ALA A 65 -12.91 6.11 14.86
N GLU A 66 -12.50 4.85 15.12
CA GLU A 66 -12.70 4.20 16.41
C GLU A 66 -11.70 4.64 17.49
N SER A 67 -10.51 5.09 17.10
CA SER A 67 -9.46 5.53 18.02
C SER A 67 -9.45 7.05 18.22
N PHE A 68 -8.93 7.51 19.37
CA PHE A 68 -8.74 8.94 19.62
C PHE A 68 -7.85 9.62 18.56
N VAL A 69 -6.79 8.92 18.13
CA VAL A 69 -5.89 9.39 17.06
C VAL A 69 -6.70 9.67 15.80
N ASN A 70 -7.50 8.70 15.36
CA ASN A 70 -8.27 8.82 14.12
C ASN A 70 -9.38 9.87 14.25
N MET A 71 -10.04 9.97 15.41
CA MET A 71 -11.04 11.00 15.67
C MET A 71 -10.43 12.41 15.65
N HIS A 72 -9.22 12.59 16.16
CA HIS A 72 -8.49 13.86 16.12
C HIS A 72 -8.10 14.20 14.68
N GLU A 73 -7.43 13.28 14.00
CA GLU A 73 -6.98 13.46 12.62
C GLU A 73 -8.12 13.70 11.62
N LEU A 74 -9.26 13.01 11.80
CA LEU A 74 -10.43 13.16 10.93
C LEU A 74 -11.01 14.58 10.95
N LYS A 75 -10.78 15.36 12.03
CA LYS A 75 -11.23 16.77 12.12
C LYS A 75 -10.55 17.67 11.09
N ALA A 76 -9.37 17.30 10.62
CA ALA A 76 -8.69 18.05 9.56
C ALA A 76 -9.43 17.95 8.22
N PHE A 77 -10.26 16.93 8.01
CA PHE A 77 -10.84 16.60 6.70
C PHE A 77 -12.29 17.08 6.56
N VAL A 78 -12.60 17.70 5.42
CA VAL A 78 -13.97 18.09 5.03
C VAL A 78 -14.69 16.94 4.33
N SER A 79 -15.99 17.10 4.00
CA SER A 79 -16.80 16.04 3.39
C SER A 79 -16.22 15.45 2.10
N ASP A 80 -15.67 16.29 1.23
CA ASP A 80 -15.09 15.85 -0.04
C ASP A 80 -13.81 15.05 0.15
N ASP A 81 -13.03 15.38 1.19
CA ASP A 81 -11.83 14.63 1.55
C ASP A 81 -12.18 13.21 2.03
N LYS A 82 -13.27 13.07 2.81
CA LYS A 82 -13.71 11.76 3.32
C LYS A 82 -14.08 10.81 2.18
N LYS A 83 -14.68 11.34 1.11
CA LYS A 83 -14.93 10.57 -0.11
C LYS A 83 -13.61 10.13 -0.76
N LYS A 84 -12.62 11.02 -0.85
CA LYS A 84 -11.30 10.69 -1.38
C LYS A 84 -10.61 9.58 -0.58
N ILE A 85 -10.67 9.65 0.76
CA ILE A 85 -10.13 8.61 1.65
C ILE A 85 -10.80 7.25 1.37
N PHE A 86 -12.13 7.23 1.26
CA PHE A 86 -12.85 6.00 0.93
C PHE A 86 -12.50 5.45 -0.47
N ASP A 87 -12.39 6.33 -1.47
CA ASP A 87 -12.00 5.93 -2.82
C ASP A 87 -10.57 5.34 -2.83
N LEU A 88 -9.62 5.93 -2.10
CA LEU A 88 -8.27 5.38 -1.94
C LEU A 88 -8.28 4.00 -1.28
N PHE A 89 -8.98 3.86 -0.16
CA PHE A 89 -9.17 2.58 0.52
C PHE A 89 -9.71 1.51 -0.44
N ARG A 90 -10.79 1.84 -1.17
CA ARG A 90 -11.41 0.93 -2.14
C ARG A 90 -10.41 0.47 -3.20
N GLU A 91 -9.58 1.37 -3.73
CA GLU A 91 -8.62 1.03 -4.78
C GLU A 91 -7.48 0.15 -4.25
N LEU A 92 -6.96 0.39 -3.05
CA LEU A 92 -5.98 -0.48 -2.40
C LEU A 92 -6.57 -1.88 -2.15
N MET A 93 -7.82 -1.94 -1.68
CA MET A 93 -8.51 -3.20 -1.45
C MET A 93 -8.75 -3.99 -2.73
N LYS A 94 -9.03 -3.35 -3.86
CA LYS A 94 -9.11 -4.04 -5.17
C LYS A 94 -7.80 -4.73 -5.53
N ILE A 95 -6.66 -4.08 -5.32
CA ILE A 95 -5.34 -4.70 -5.59
C ILE A 95 -5.13 -5.91 -4.66
N ASN A 96 -5.40 -5.74 -3.36
CA ASN A 96 -5.26 -6.81 -2.37
C ASN A 96 -6.16 -8.02 -2.70
N ARG A 97 -7.44 -7.79 -3.03
CA ARG A 97 -8.37 -8.86 -3.43
C ARG A 97 -7.93 -9.55 -4.73
N GLY A 98 -7.37 -8.80 -5.69
CA GLY A 98 -6.78 -9.36 -6.91
C GLY A 98 -5.63 -10.32 -6.61
N SER A 99 -4.75 -9.98 -5.66
CA SER A 99 -3.68 -10.87 -5.21
C SER A 99 -4.20 -12.15 -4.55
N LEU A 100 -5.20 -12.02 -3.68
CA LEU A 100 -5.82 -13.17 -3.02
C LEU A 100 -6.48 -14.14 -4.01
N LEU A 101 -7.08 -13.63 -5.09
CA LEU A 101 -7.63 -14.48 -6.15
C LEU A 101 -6.54 -15.31 -6.84
N LEU A 102 -5.37 -14.72 -7.12
CA LEU A 102 -4.25 -15.46 -7.71
C LEU A 102 -3.63 -16.48 -6.76
N ARG A 103 -3.74 -16.26 -5.45
CA ARG A 103 -3.30 -17.24 -4.45
C ARG A 103 -4.10 -18.54 -4.51
N LEU A 104 -5.35 -18.48 -4.96
CA LEU A 104 -6.18 -19.68 -5.16
C LEU A 104 -5.83 -20.43 -6.45
N ASN A 105 -5.21 -19.77 -7.42
CA ASN A 105 -4.84 -20.35 -8.70
C ASN A 105 -3.48 -19.80 -9.17
N GLU A 106 -2.41 -20.39 -8.65
CA GLU A 106 -1.05 -19.92 -8.87
C GLU A 106 -0.57 -20.20 -10.29
N ASP A 107 -0.49 -19.14 -11.10
CA ASP A 107 0.05 -19.15 -12.46
C ASP A 107 1.11 -18.05 -12.61
N ASP A 108 2.29 -18.40 -13.13
CA ASP A 108 3.42 -17.45 -13.23
C ASP A 108 3.12 -16.30 -14.19
N LYS A 109 2.37 -16.57 -15.28
CA LYS A 109 1.99 -15.53 -16.24
C LYS A 109 0.99 -14.55 -15.64
N ALA A 110 0.00 -15.04 -14.89
CA ALA A 110 -0.97 -14.23 -14.19
C ALA A 110 -0.31 -13.41 -13.06
N ASN A 111 0.62 -14.01 -12.31
CA ASN A 111 1.43 -13.33 -11.32
C ASN A 111 2.26 -12.20 -11.94
N ALA A 112 2.96 -12.47 -13.05
CA ALA A 112 3.74 -11.46 -13.77
C ALA A 112 2.88 -10.28 -14.23
N LYS A 113 1.69 -10.57 -14.80
CA LYS A 113 0.73 -9.53 -15.19
C LYS A 113 0.27 -8.70 -14.00
N PHE A 114 -0.11 -9.36 -12.91
CA PHE A 114 -0.55 -8.68 -11.69
C PHE A 114 0.53 -7.76 -11.13
N ILE A 115 1.78 -8.21 -11.04
CA ILE A 115 2.90 -7.39 -10.54
C ILE A 115 3.05 -6.11 -11.37
N GLY A 116 3.00 -6.22 -12.70
CA GLY A 116 3.07 -5.06 -13.59
C GLY A 116 1.91 -4.08 -13.37
N ASP A 117 0.68 -4.58 -13.39
CA ASP A 117 -0.53 -3.77 -13.21
C ASP A 117 -0.58 -3.12 -11.82
N ALA A 118 -0.23 -3.88 -10.77
CA ALA A 118 -0.23 -3.43 -9.39
C ALA A 118 0.83 -2.35 -9.15
N LEU A 119 2.04 -2.48 -9.72
CA LEU A 119 3.06 -1.42 -9.63
C LEU A 119 2.56 -0.14 -10.29
N LEU A 120 2.01 -0.21 -11.50
CA LEU A 120 1.49 0.97 -12.19
C LEU A 120 0.38 1.67 -11.40
N ARG A 121 -0.53 0.87 -10.83
CA ARG A 121 -1.62 1.41 -10.01
C ARG A 121 -1.10 2.00 -8.70
N TRP A 122 -0.17 1.31 -8.04
CA TRP A 122 0.50 1.78 -6.82
C TRP A 122 1.15 3.15 -7.04
N MET A 123 1.88 3.34 -8.14
CA MET A 123 2.53 4.62 -8.45
C MET A 123 1.54 5.78 -8.62
N GLN A 124 0.31 5.51 -9.08
CA GLN A 124 -0.76 6.50 -9.15
C GLN A 124 -1.33 6.77 -7.76
N LEU A 125 -1.66 5.72 -7.01
CA LEU A 125 -2.23 5.83 -5.67
C LEU A 125 -1.29 6.54 -4.70
N LYS A 126 0.01 6.22 -4.74
CA LYS A 126 1.05 6.86 -3.90
C LYS A 126 1.01 8.39 -3.98
N LYS A 127 0.80 8.95 -5.19
CA LYS A 127 0.69 10.40 -5.39
C LYS A 127 -0.55 11.00 -4.73
N GLU A 128 -1.65 10.25 -4.69
CA GLU A 128 -2.91 10.68 -4.08
C GLU A 128 -2.94 10.44 -2.57
N ILE A 129 -2.22 9.41 -2.09
CA ILE A 129 -2.03 9.06 -0.68
C ILE A 129 -1.19 10.11 0.02
N TYR A 130 -0.09 10.55 -0.60
CA TYR A 130 0.86 11.51 -0.04
C TYR A 130 0.21 12.76 0.59
N PRO A 131 -0.63 13.54 -0.12
CA PRO A 131 -1.27 14.73 0.47
C PRO A 131 -2.27 14.40 1.59
N VAL A 132 -2.82 13.19 1.63
CA VAL A 132 -3.65 12.76 2.77
C VAL A 132 -2.77 12.56 4.00
N LEU A 133 -1.61 11.90 3.85
CA LEU A 133 -0.69 11.67 4.96
C LEU A 133 -0.05 12.98 5.47
N GLU A 134 0.32 13.90 4.59
CA GLU A 134 0.77 15.25 5.00
C GLU A 134 -0.30 15.96 5.83
N LYS A 135 -1.57 15.78 5.47
CA LYS A 135 -2.69 16.38 6.21
C LYS A 135 -2.88 15.74 7.58
N LEU A 136 -2.70 14.41 7.70
CA LEU A 136 -2.70 13.71 8.99
C LEU A 136 -1.58 14.23 9.90
N GLU A 137 -0.37 14.35 9.37
CA GLU A 137 0.78 14.92 10.09
C GLU A 137 0.46 16.34 10.59
N SER A 138 -0.02 17.21 9.70
CA SER A 138 -0.35 18.61 10.04
C SER A 138 -1.49 18.75 11.05
N ALA A 139 -2.34 17.74 11.22
CA ALA A 139 -3.42 17.76 12.21
C ALA A 139 -2.88 17.84 13.65
N TRP A 140 -1.63 17.42 13.86
CA TRP A 140 -0.95 17.45 15.15
C TRP A 140 -0.18 18.75 15.42
N ASP A 141 0.01 19.60 14.40
CA ASP A 141 0.64 20.93 14.56
C ASP A 141 -0.34 22.00 15.05
N SER A 142 -1.64 21.72 15.01
CA SER A 142 -2.66 22.66 15.51
C SER A 142 -2.69 22.68 17.05
N ASP A 143 -2.62 23.88 17.65
CA ASP A 143 -2.73 24.07 19.11
C ASP A 143 -4.03 23.45 19.63
N ILE A 144 -3.92 22.27 20.23
CA ILE A 144 -5.05 21.61 20.90
C ILE A 144 -5.40 22.46 22.11
N ASP A 145 -6.52 23.18 22.04
CA ASP A 145 -7.07 23.92 23.17
C ASP A 145 -7.21 22.99 24.38
N ILE A 146 -6.31 23.16 25.35
CA ILE A 146 -6.11 22.29 26.52
C ILE A 146 -7.41 22.10 27.31
N LYS A 147 -8.39 23.01 27.15
CA LYS A 147 -9.73 22.87 27.73
C LYS A 147 -10.51 21.65 27.24
N GLN A 148 -10.30 21.19 26.01
CA GLN A 148 -10.97 19.97 25.51
C GLN A 148 -10.33 18.67 26.05
N LYS A 149 -9.05 18.68 26.43
CA LYS A 149 -8.39 17.51 27.04
C LYS A 149 -9.01 17.14 28.38
N LEU A 150 -9.38 18.12 29.20
CA LEU A 150 -9.94 17.84 30.54
C LEU A 150 -11.36 17.27 30.51
N THR A 151 -12.15 17.54 29.47
CA THR A 151 -13.51 17.03 29.35
C THR A 151 -13.58 15.58 28.85
N TYR A 152 -12.55 15.11 28.11
CA TYR A 152 -12.48 13.72 27.65
C TYR A 152 -11.99 12.74 28.72
N PHE A 153 -11.37 13.26 29.79
CA PHE A 153 -10.91 12.49 30.95
C PHE A 153 -11.74 12.78 32.23
N GLY A 154 -12.92 13.41 32.07
CA GLY A 154 -13.86 13.73 33.15
C GLY A 154 -15.08 12.81 33.13
#